data_AF-A0A351XIJ0-F1
#
_entry.id   AF-A0A351XIJ0-F1
#
_cell.length_a   1.000
_cell.length_b   1.000
_cell.length_c   1.000
_cell.angle_alpha   90.00
_cell.angle_beta   90.00
_cell.angle_gamma   90.00
#
_symmetry.space_group_name_H-M   'P 1'
#
loop_
_entity.id
_entity.type
_entity.pdbx_description
1 polymer ?
#
loop_
_entity_poly.entity_id
_entity_poly.type
_entity_poly.pdbx_seq_one_letter_code
_entity_poly.pdbx_strand_id
1 'polypeptide(L)' 'CTICGYIYEGDKLPEGYICPVCKHGTEAFKAI' A
#
# COMPACT_ATOMS: atom_id res chain seq x y z
N CYS A 1 0.41 -4.11 0.85
CA CYS A 1 -1.03 -4.22 1.10
C CYS A 1 -1.31 -5.57 1.76
N THR A 2 -1.64 -5.58 3.05
CA THR A 2 -1.96 -6.80 3.80
C THR A 2 -3.30 -7.42 3.39
N ILE A 3 -4.12 -6.70 2.60
CA ILE A 3 -5.41 -7.18 2.10
C ILE A 3 -5.25 -8.04 0.85
N CYS A 4 -4.55 -7.53 -0.17
CA CYS A 4 -4.44 -8.20 -1.48
C CYS A 4 -3.05 -8.75 -1.80
N GLY A 5 -2.07 -8.57 -0.90
CA GLY A 5 -0.69 -9.04 -1.10
C GLY A 5 0.19 -8.15 -1.98
N TYR A 6 -0.33 -7.03 -2.51
CA TYR A 6 0.48 -6.12 -3.33
C TYR A 6 1.63 -5.49 -2.52
N ILE A 7 2.86 -5.57 -3.02
CA ILE A 7 4.06 -5.00 -2.40
C ILE A 7 4.41 -3.69 -3.10
N TYR A 8 4.66 -2.65 -2.32
CA TYR A 8 5.12 -1.36 -2.84
C TYR A 8 6.65 -1.33 -2.79
N GLU A 9 7.30 -1.19 -3.95
CA GLU A 9 8.75 -1.22 -4.12
C GLU A 9 9.34 0.20 -4.10
N GLY A 10 9.16 0.92 -2.99
CA GLY A 10 9.72 2.26 -2.81
C GLY A 10 10.01 2.54 -1.33
N ASP A 11 10.93 3.47 -1.08
CA ASP A 11 11.40 3.81 0.28
C ASP A 11 10.28 4.23 1.24
N LYS A 12 9.36 5.07 0.76
CA LYS A 12 8.24 5.59 1.55
C LYS A 12 6.97 5.60 0.73
N LEU A 13 5.88 5.16 1.37
CA LEU A 13 4.56 5.24 0.80
C LEU A 13 4.14 6.73 0.75
N PRO A 14 3.69 7.26 -0.41
CA PRO A 14 3.16 8.62 -0.49
C PRO A 14 1.93 8.81 0.40
N GLU A 15 1.73 10.03 0.89
CA GLU A 15 0.50 10.38 1.60
C GLU A 15 -0.72 10.21 0.67
N GLY A 16 -1.75 9.52 1.15
CA GLY A 16 -2.94 9.24 0.35
C GLY A 16 -2.75 8.22 -0.78
N TYR A 17 -1.65 7.45 -0.80
CA TYR A 17 -1.47 6.39 -1.78
C TYR A 17 -2.61 5.35 -1.71
N ILE A 18 -3.17 5.03 -2.88
CA ILE A 18 -4.24 4.05 -3.04
C ILE A 18 -3.67 2.81 -3.72
N CYS A 19 -3.88 1.64 -3.12
CA CYS A 19 -3.45 0.37 -3.69
C CYS A 19 -4.03 0.21 -5.12
N PRO A 20 -3.18 0.02 -6.15
CA PRO A 20 -3.65 -0.03 -7.53
C PRO A 20 -4.54 -1.26 -7.80
N VAL A 21 -4.35 -2.32 -7.00
CA VAL A 21 -5.06 -3.60 -7.11
C VAL A 21 -6.42 -3.56 -6.40
N CYS A 22 -6.46 -3.24 -5.11
CA CYS A 22 -7.68 -3.36 -4.29
C CYS A 22 -8.30 -2.02 -3.83
N LYS A 23 -7.74 -0.89 -4.26
CA LYS A 23 -8.24 0.47 -4.00
C LYS A 23 -8.35 0.90 -2.53
N HIS A 24 -7.74 0.18 -1.61
CA HIS A 24 -7.61 0.61 -0.21
C HIS A 24 -6.47 1.61 -0.04
N GLY A 25 -6.62 2.51 0.94
CA GLY A 25 -5.65 3.53 1.26
C GLY A 25 -4.39 3.00 1.94
N THR A 26 -3.57 3.93 2.42
CA THR A 26 -2.28 3.66 3.05
C THR A 26 -2.39 2.83 4.33
N GLU A 27 -3.56 2.86 4.99
CA GLU A 27 -3.86 2.06 6.19
C GLU A 27 -3.72 0.54 5.96
N ALA A 28 -3.86 0.08 4.71
CA ALA A 28 -3.73 -1.31 4.33
C ALA A 28 -2.27 -1.74 4.10
N PHE A 29 -1.30 -0.84 4.24
CA PHE A 29 0.12 -1.12 4.07
C PHE A 29 0.82 -1.16 5.44
N LYS A 30 1.75 -2.11 5.60
CA LYS A 30 2.66 -2.17 6.74
C LYS A 30 4.07 -1.92 6.24
N ALA A 31 4.86 -1.21 7.04
CA ALA A 31 6.31 -1.19 6.85
C ALA A 31 6.81 -2.63 7.03
N ILE A 32 7.56 -3.11 6.05
CA ILE A 32 8.31 -4.36 6.14
C ILE A 32 9.70 -4.02 6.67
#